data_AF-G5IF82-F1
#
_entry.id   AF-G5IF82-F1
#
_cell.length_a   1.000
_cell.length_b   1.000
_cell.length_c   1.000
_cell.angle_alpha   90.00
_cell.angle_beta   90.00
_cell.angle_gamma   90.00
#
_symmetry.space_group_name_H-M   'P 1'
#
loop_
_entity.id
_entity.type
_entity.pdbx_description
1 polymer ?
#
loop_
_entity_poly.entity_id
_entity_poly.type
_entity_poly.pdbx_seq_one_letter_code
_entity_poly.pdbx_strand_id
1 'polypeptide(L)'
;MPINNKELASTELCPCGSGKTYGDCCKKKKIRYEESGNYLVKSVHVDEMTKEIIEKQQEIFQEYYGRKPNGDDFIFSFLPVYKDEMIRSVMRAMRQAEVPEERIYAYYKSNGLLPSEFNKEQMPEGDLREYQAYCDEYLDFMSEKVEKNINAVQYVMHCNKFLEEVVQYGIEALEACFNDFIHRHSGTENIQDYEVRTENDYNMFSALKTIKVLQSTKQLCEEQLPECIYALGRGIFENYMYICAINSEPDIFYERLLPKVDEENYSFGKYPDGKINYKKIYNKHTGEQIKEVPNNRDLGKYFPSKTDKELYHIFYRTACQYVHVDILSAKSYFAVVEPYDEVDPALIATLIILVITILLLRQMVENKNVQVQFKKDAIYLCEKLSEKFRDCFLLLQCDKEHSNDIYELLVTRLNEMNMKC
;
A
#
# COMPACT_ATOMS: atom_id res chain seq x y z
N MET A 1 -7.06 2.59 -47.19
CA MET A 1 -6.43 3.22 -48.38
C MET A 1 -4.96 3.46 -48.04
N PRO A 2 -3.99 3.15 -48.91
CA PRO A 2 -2.60 3.48 -48.63
C PRO A 2 -2.48 5.01 -48.60
N ILE A 3 -2.25 5.57 -47.41
CA ILE A 3 -1.95 6.99 -47.29
C ILE A 3 -0.55 7.16 -47.88
N ASN A 4 -0.45 7.92 -48.96
CA ASN A 4 0.82 8.18 -49.61
C ASN A 4 1.58 9.18 -48.74
N ASN A 5 2.30 8.65 -47.75
CA ASN A 5 3.04 9.42 -46.77
C ASN A 5 4.22 10.13 -47.46
N LYS A 6 4.35 11.44 -47.26
CA LYS A 6 5.48 12.22 -47.78
C LYS A 6 6.47 12.48 -46.65
N GLU A 7 7.72 12.06 -46.82
CA GLU A 7 8.77 12.35 -45.84
C GLU A 7 9.08 13.87 -45.81
N LEU A 8 9.31 14.39 -44.59
CA LEU A 8 9.72 15.77 -44.35
C LEU A 8 11.02 16.11 -45.11
N ALA A 9 11.15 17.35 -45.59
CA ALA A 9 12.35 17.76 -46.32
C ALA A 9 13.54 17.94 -45.36
N SER A 10 14.73 17.50 -45.77
CA SER A 10 15.92 17.53 -44.92
C SER A 10 16.32 18.93 -44.43
N THR A 11 15.92 19.98 -45.16
CA THR A 11 16.21 21.39 -44.84
C THR A 11 15.24 22.00 -43.84
N GLU A 12 14.09 21.37 -43.60
CA GLU A 12 13.11 21.85 -42.65
C GLU A 12 13.62 21.66 -41.22
N LEU A 13 13.08 22.43 -40.27
CA LEU A 13 13.43 22.26 -38.86
C LEU A 13 12.97 20.88 -38.37
N CYS A 14 13.81 20.25 -37.55
CA CYS A 14 13.52 18.94 -37.01
C CYS A 14 12.32 19.02 -36.03
N PRO A 15 11.27 18.19 -36.20
CA PRO A 15 10.10 18.21 -35.34
C PRO A 15 10.35 17.86 -33.87
N CYS A 16 11.50 17.27 -33.54
CA CYS A 16 11.84 16.92 -32.16
C CYS A 16 12.24 18.11 -31.28
N GLY A 17 12.22 19.36 -31.79
CA GLY A 17 12.55 20.53 -30.98
C GLY A 17 14.06 20.74 -30.73
N SER A 18 14.93 19.99 -31.41
CA SER A 18 16.39 20.14 -31.24
C SER A 18 16.94 21.50 -31.68
N GLY A 19 16.20 22.22 -32.54
CA GLY A 19 16.63 23.46 -33.20
C GLY A 19 17.51 23.24 -34.43
N LYS A 20 17.82 21.99 -34.79
CA LYS A 20 18.57 21.61 -35.99
C LYS A 20 17.63 21.35 -37.18
N THR A 21 18.19 21.27 -38.39
CA THR A 21 17.45 20.76 -39.55
C THR A 21 17.13 19.27 -39.37
N TYR A 22 16.04 18.79 -39.97
CA TYR A 22 15.63 17.39 -39.94
C TYR A 22 16.73 16.46 -40.47
N GLY A 23 17.37 16.88 -41.57
CA GLY A 23 18.51 16.20 -42.18
C GLY A 23 19.70 16.04 -41.25
N ASP A 24 19.97 17.03 -40.40
CA ASP A 24 21.09 17.02 -39.46
C ASP A 24 20.76 16.44 -38.08
N CYS A 25 19.51 16.04 -37.85
CA CYS A 25 19.04 15.53 -36.57
C CYS A 25 18.42 14.13 -36.72
N CYS A 26 17.10 14.01 -36.65
CA CYS A 26 16.40 12.72 -36.62
C CYS A 26 16.61 11.88 -37.88
N LYS A 27 16.78 12.49 -39.06
CA LYS A 27 17.02 11.74 -40.31
C LYS A 27 18.33 10.96 -40.27
N LYS A 28 19.40 11.56 -39.73
CA LYS A 28 20.70 10.89 -39.50
C LYS A 28 20.59 9.69 -38.55
N LYS A 29 19.65 9.75 -37.61
CA LYS A 29 19.36 8.69 -36.65
C LYS A 29 18.35 7.65 -37.17
N LYS A 30 18.03 7.67 -38.46
CA LYS A 30 17.05 6.79 -39.12
C LYS A 30 15.62 6.90 -38.56
N ILE A 31 15.30 8.02 -37.90
CA ILE A 31 13.94 8.35 -37.48
C ILE A 31 13.30 9.13 -38.61
N ARG A 32 12.20 8.59 -39.16
CA ARG A 32 11.49 9.20 -40.28
C ARG A 32 10.28 9.98 -39.79
N TYR A 33 10.17 11.23 -40.21
CA TYR A 33 8.96 12.03 -40.04
C TYR A 33 8.22 12.13 -41.37
N GLU A 34 6.94 11.79 -41.37
CA GLU A 34 6.11 11.69 -42.56
C GLU A 34 4.79 12.46 -42.38
N GLU A 35 4.39 13.21 -43.40
CA GLU A 35 3.08 13.85 -43.46
C GLU A 35 2.04 12.80 -43.88
N SER A 36 1.05 12.57 -43.02
CA SER A 36 -0.06 11.64 -43.24
C SER A 36 -1.38 12.36 -43.00
N GLY A 37 -1.97 12.90 -44.08
CA GLY A 37 -3.12 13.79 -43.98
C GLY A 37 -2.77 15.08 -43.23
N ASN A 38 -3.47 15.36 -42.12
CA ASN A 38 -3.20 16.51 -41.24
C ASN A 38 -2.27 16.17 -40.07
N TYR A 39 -1.71 14.95 -40.05
CA TYR A 39 -0.86 14.48 -38.96
C TYR A 39 0.58 14.37 -39.42
N LEU A 40 1.49 14.70 -38.52
CA LEU A 40 2.90 14.34 -38.65
C LEU A 40 3.12 13.02 -37.90
N VAL A 41 3.54 12.00 -38.64
CA VAL A 41 3.76 10.65 -38.11
C VAL A 41 5.25 10.39 -37.96
N LYS A 42 5.65 9.82 -36.82
CA LYS A 42 7.02 9.38 -36.54
C LYS A 42 7.12 7.87 -36.79
N SER A 43 7.93 7.48 -37.75
CA SER A 43 8.25 6.08 -38.06
C SER A 43 9.61 5.73 -37.49
N VAL A 44 9.65 4.75 -36.60
CA VAL A 44 10.87 4.23 -35.97
C VAL A 44 11.21 2.85 -36.53
N HIS A 45 12.51 2.53 -36.59
CA HIS A 45 12.95 1.19 -36.93
C HIS A 45 12.68 0.26 -35.74
N VAL A 46 12.07 -0.89 -36.01
CA VAL A 46 11.89 -1.97 -35.04
C VAL A 46 13.03 -2.96 -35.31
N ASP A 47 13.93 -3.09 -34.34
CA ASP A 47 15.01 -4.08 -34.38
C ASP A 47 14.48 -5.51 -34.11
N GLU A 48 15.32 -6.51 -34.32
CA GLU A 48 14.91 -7.91 -34.20
C GLU A 48 14.48 -8.29 -32.78
N MET A 49 15.13 -7.75 -31.74
CA MET A 49 14.76 -8.02 -30.35
C MET A 49 13.37 -7.45 -30.04
N THR A 50 13.09 -6.23 -30.48
CA THR A 50 11.76 -5.62 -30.34
C THR A 50 10.71 -6.41 -31.12
N LYS A 51 11.04 -6.91 -32.31
CA LYS A 51 10.15 -7.76 -33.11
C LYS A 51 9.82 -9.09 -32.41
N GLU A 52 10.82 -9.77 -31.85
CA GLU A 52 10.62 -10.99 -31.05
C GLU A 52 9.70 -10.74 -29.85
N ILE A 53 9.85 -9.59 -29.17
CA ILE A 53 8.96 -9.19 -28.07
C ILE A 53 7.51 -9.04 -28.57
N ILE A 54 7.30 -8.38 -29.71
CA ILE A 54 5.95 -8.19 -30.30
C ILE A 54 5.34 -9.54 -30.68
N GLU A 55 6.11 -10.43 -31.33
CA GLU A 55 5.64 -11.77 -31.71
C GLU A 55 5.24 -12.58 -30.47
N LYS A 56 6.05 -12.53 -29.41
CA LYS A 56 5.72 -13.16 -28.13
C LYS A 56 4.44 -12.61 -27.50
N GLN A 57 4.20 -11.30 -27.56
CA GLN A 57 2.93 -10.73 -27.07
C GLN A 57 1.72 -11.25 -27.86
N GLN A 58 1.86 -11.45 -29.17
CA GLN A 58 0.81 -12.04 -30.00
C GLN A 58 0.55 -13.51 -29.65
N GLU A 59 1.60 -14.28 -29.35
CA GLU A 59 1.48 -15.66 -28.87
C GLU A 59 0.74 -15.72 -27.53
N ILE A 60 1.12 -14.89 -26.56
CA ILE A 60 0.43 -14.80 -25.25
C ILE A 60 -1.04 -14.40 -25.44
N PHE A 61 -1.32 -13.44 -26.32
CA PHE A 61 -2.69 -13.04 -26.63
C PHE A 61 -3.50 -14.23 -27.18
N GLN A 62 -2.92 -14.99 -28.10
CA GLN A 62 -3.55 -16.18 -28.66
C GLN A 62 -3.74 -17.28 -27.63
N GLU A 63 -2.77 -17.48 -26.74
CA GLU A 63 -2.86 -18.44 -25.64
C GLU A 63 -4.02 -18.09 -24.70
N TYR A 64 -4.13 -16.84 -24.26
CA TYR A 64 -5.13 -16.43 -23.27
C TYR A 64 -6.53 -16.26 -23.85
N TYR A 65 -6.67 -15.81 -25.10
CA TYR A 65 -7.97 -15.54 -25.72
C TYR A 65 -8.38 -16.54 -26.81
N GLY A 66 -7.53 -17.50 -27.18
CA GLY A 66 -7.83 -18.53 -28.17
C GLY A 66 -7.94 -18.01 -29.62
N ARG A 67 -7.54 -16.76 -29.88
CA ARG A 67 -7.54 -16.15 -31.22
C ARG A 67 -6.34 -15.23 -31.41
N LYS A 68 -5.93 -15.00 -32.64
CA LYS A 68 -4.93 -13.96 -32.96
C LYS A 68 -5.50 -12.55 -32.73
N PRO A 69 -4.66 -11.56 -32.38
CA PRO A 69 -5.07 -10.16 -32.32
C PRO A 69 -5.46 -9.64 -33.72
N ASN A 70 -6.38 -8.68 -33.77
CA ASN A 70 -6.82 -7.99 -34.97
C ASN A 70 -6.46 -6.49 -34.90
N GLY A 71 -6.94 -5.69 -35.86
CA GLY A 71 -6.58 -4.27 -35.96
C GLY A 71 -7.08 -3.37 -34.82
N ASP A 72 -8.05 -3.83 -34.03
CA ASP A 72 -8.61 -3.09 -32.90
C ASP A 72 -7.98 -3.51 -31.55
N ASP A 73 -7.18 -4.58 -31.53
CA ASP A 73 -6.52 -5.08 -30.32
C ASP A 73 -5.17 -4.38 -30.07
N PHE A 74 -4.83 -4.18 -28.79
CA PHE A 74 -3.52 -3.62 -28.42
C PHE A 74 -2.42 -4.69 -28.51
N ILE A 75 -1.23 -4.29 -28.98
CA ILE A 75 -0.04 -5.16 -28.96
C ILE A 75 0.30 -5.58 -27.52
N PHE A 76 0.28 -4.63 -26.59
CA PHE A 76 0.55 -4.86 -25.17
C PHE A 76 -0.75 -4.93 -24.35
N SER A 77 -1.67 -5.83 -24.75
CA SER A 77 -3.02 -5.92 -24.18
C SER A 77 -3.11 -6.21 -22.67
N PHE A 78 -2.05 -6.75 -22.08
CA PHE A 78 -2.04 -7.16 -20.67
C PHE A 78 -1.23 -6.24 -19.75
N LEU A 79 -0.68 -5.14 -20.29
CA LEU A 79 -0.05 -4.13 -19.45
C LEU A 79 -1.13 -3.30 -18.72
N PRO A 80 -0.92 -2.97 -17.44
CA PRO A 80 -1.85 -2.12 -16.71
C PRO A 80 -1.84 -0.70 -17.32
N VAL A 81 -3.03 -0.18 -17.60
CA VAL A 81 -3.26 1.16 -18.19
C VAL A 81 -3.89 2.15 -17.22
N TYR A 82 -3.88 1.83 -15.93
CA TYR A 82 -4.46 2.63 -14.85
C TYR A 82 -3.38 3.06 -13.86
N LYS A 83 -3.60 4.20 -13.18
CA LYS A 83 -2.77 4.72 -12.06
C LYS A 83 -1.26 4.89 -12.36
N ASP A 84 -0.89 4.94 -13.63
CA ASP A 84 0.51 4.91 -14.08
C ASP A 84 1.29 3.71 -13.53
N GLU A 85 0.62 2.58 -13.31
CA GLU A 85 1.20 1.39 -12.68
C GLU A 85 2.46 0.90 -13.41
N MET A 86 2.48 0.96 -14.74
CA MET A 86 3.66 0.60 -15.54
C MET A 86 4.85 1.52 -15.23
N ILE A 87 4.64 2.85 -15.21
CA ILE A 87 5.67 3.83 -14.88
C ILE A 87 6.19 3.58 -13.47
N ARG A 88 5.30 3.40 -12.48
CA ARG A 88 5.70 3.13 -11.09
C ARG A 88 6.46 1.83 -10.92
N SER A 89 6.03 0.76 -11.59
CA SER A 89 6.71 -0.54 -11.56
C SER A 89 8.14 -0.42 -12.08
N VAL A 90 8.35 0.33 -13.16
CA VAL A 90 9.69 0.62 -13.68
C VAL A 90 10.49 1.49 -12.71
N MET A 91 9.91 2.54 -12.13
CA MET A 91 10.58 3.36 -11.12
C MET A 91 11.03 2.52 -9.90
N ARG A 92 10.20 1.60 -9.41
CA ARG A 92 10.59 0.66 -8.34
C ARG A 92 11.78 -0.19 -8.75
N ALA A 93 11.73 -0.79 -9.94
CA ALA A 93 12.84 -1.59 -10.46
C ALA A 93 14.12 -0.77 -10.61
N MET A 94 14.02 0.50 -11.04
CA MET A 94 15.16 1.43 -11.10
C MET A 94 15.76 1.71 -9.72
N ARG A 95 14.93 1.97 -8.70
CA ARG A 95 15.41 2.15 -7.31
C ARG A 95 16.10 0.91 -6.75
N GLN A 96 15.53 -0.28 -6.99
CA GLN A 96 16.14 -1.56 -6.60
C GLN A 96 17.46 -1.83 -7.32
N ALA A 97 17.60 -1.34 -8.55
CA ALA A 97 18.84 -1.40 -9.32
C ALA A 97 19.81 -0.24 -9.00
N GLU A 98 19.55 0.53 -7.93
CA GLU A 98 20.36 1.65 -7.46
C GLU A 98 20.58 2.72 -8.54
N VAL A 99 19.60 2.89 -9.45
CA VAL A 99 19.62 3.98 -10.42
C VAL A 99 19.50 5.31 -9.66
N PRO A 100 20.34 6.32 -9.96
CA PRO A 100 20.25 7.63 -9.32
C PRO A 100 18.86 8.27 -9.47
N GLU A 101 18.35 8.87 -8.39
CA GLU A 101 16.97 9.37 -8.33
C GLU A 101 16.70 10.50 -9.34
N GLU A 102 17.70 11.29 -9.72
CA GLU A 102 17.54 12.32 -10.78
C GLU A 102 17.16 11.70 -12.13
N ARG A 103 17.61 10.47 -12.39
CA ARG A 103 17.27 9.73 -13.62
C ARG A 103 15.88 9.10 -13.53
N ILE A 104 15.47 8.68 -12.33
CA ILE A 104 14.13 8.16 -12.07
C ILE A 104 13.10 9.29 -12.22
N TYR A 105 13.42 10.47 -11.68
CA TYR A 105 12.65 11.69 -11.86
C TYR A 105 12.51 12.05 -13.34
N ALA A 106 13.62 12.07 -14.08
CA ALA A 106 13.59 12.34 -15.52
C ALA A 106 12.78 11.31 -16.31
N TYR A 107 12.88 10.02 -15.98
CA TYR A 107 12.06 8.96 -16.56
C TYR A 107 10.55 9.24 -16.35
N TYR A 108 10.18 9.60 -15.12
CA TYR A 108 8.81 9.94 -14.77
C TYR A 108 8.29 11.17 -15.54
N LYS A 109 9.02 12.30 -15.47
CA LYS A 109 8.63 13.57 -16.11
C LYS A 109 8.58 13.51 -17.64
N SER A 110 9.42 12.68 -18.23
CA SER A 110 9.43 12.44 -19.68
C SER A 110 8.42 11.39 -20.14
N ASN A 111 7.55 10.90 -19.25
CA ASN A 111 6.56 9.86 -19.52
C ASN A 111 7.19 8.58 -20.10
N GLY A 112 8.30 8.15 -19.50
CA GLY A 112 8.90 6.85 -19.75
C GLY A 112 10.17 6.86 -20.60
N LEU A 113 10.80 8.02 -20.85
CA LEU A 113 12.04 8.05 -21.61
C LEU A 113 13.17 7.42 -20.78
N LEU A 114 13.87 6.43 -21.34
CA LEU A 114 14.96 5.72 -20.67
C LEU A 114 16.23 5.69 -21.54
N PRO A 115 16.99 6.80 -21.61
CA PRO A 115 18.24 6.83 -22.33
C PRO A 115 19.28 5.90 -21.70
N SER A 116 19.92 5.09 -22.53
CA SER A 116 21.01 4.18 -22.15
C SER A 116 22.04 4.09 -23.28
N GLU A 117 23.19 3.48 -23.01
CA GLU A 117 24.21 3.24 -24.03
C GLU A 117 23.68 2.39 -25.21
N PHE A 118 22.61 1.63 -25.02
CA PHE A 118 22.01 0.79 -26.07
C PHE A 118 21.11 1.54 -27.05
N ASN A 119 20.49 2.65 -26.62
CA ASN A 119 19.45 3.33 -27.42
C ASN A 119 19.73 4.82 -27.69
N LYS A 120 20.62 5.47 -26.93
CA LYS A 120 20.85 6.93 -26.98
C LYS A 120 21.19 7.45 -28.38
N GLU A 121 21.94 6.70 -29.17
CA GLU A 121 22.28 7.09 -30.55
C GLU A 121 21.06 7.14 -31.48
N GLN A 122 20.01 6.38 -31.17
CA GLN A 122 18.78 6.25 -31.94
C GLN A 122 17.66 7.16 -31.42
N MET A 123 17.90 7.94 -30.36
CA MET A 123 16.91 8.84 -29.77
C MET A 123 17.00 10.25 -30.37
N PRO A 124 15.87 10.97 -30.57
CA PRO A 124 15.91 12.37 -30.93
C PRO A 124 16.75 13.21 -29.96
N GLU A 125 17.51 14.17 -30.48
CA GLU A 125 18.34 15.04 -29.63
C GLU A 125 17.51 15.96 -28.73
N GLY A 126 16.28 16.30 -29.13
CA GLY A 126 15.34 17.05 -28.30
C GLY A 126 14.96 16.26 -27.07
N ASP A 127 14.49 15.02 -27.23
CA ASP A 127 14.13 14.11 -26.13
C ASP A 127 15.32 13.92 -25.15
N LEU A 128 16.54 13.77 -25.65
CA LEU A 128 17.74 13.65 -24.81
C LEU A 128 18.05 14.94 -24.02
N ARG A 129 17.82 16.11 -24.64
CA ARG A 129 18.01 17.41 -23.98
C ARG A 129 16.95 17.62 -22.91
N GLU A 130 15.69 17.30 -23.21
CA GLU A 130 14.59 17.37 -22.27
C GLU A 130 14.82 16.47 -21.06
N TYR A 131 15.20 15.21 -21.29
CA TYR A 131 15.54 14.29 -20.21
C TYR A 131 16.68 14.80 -19.32
N GLN A 132 17.75 15.34 -19.92
CA GLN A 132 18.84 15.93 -19.14
C GLN A 132 18.36 17.15 -18.34
N ALA A 133 17.49 17.98 -18.91
CA ALA A 133 16.92 19.12 -18.21
C ALA A 133 16.10 18.68 -16.98
N TYR A 134 15.35 17.57 -17.06
CA TYR A 134 14.67 17.00 -15.88
C TYR A 134 15.64 16.44 -14.83
N CYS A 135 16.76 15.83 -15.25
CA CYS A 135 17.81 15.44 -14.30
C CYS A 135 18.36 16.68 -13.56
N ASP A 136 18.67 17.75 -14.31
CA ASP A 136 19.20 18.99 -13.75
C ASP A 136 18.18 19.66 -12.83
N GLU A 137 16.90 19.70 -13.22
CA GLU A 137 15.78 20.20 -12.40
C GLU A 137 15.69 19.49 -11.04
N TYR A 138 15.77 18.16 -11.02
CA TYR A 138 15.79 17.41 -9.77
C TYR A 138 17.00 17.77 -8.89
N LEU A 139 18.19 17.84 -9.48
CA LEU A 139 19.40 18.20 -8.75
C LEU A 139 19.32 19.62 -8.19
N ASP A 140 18.73 20.56 -8.95
CA ASP A 140 18.48 21.92 -8.51
C ASP A 140 17.54 21.93 -7.30
N PHE A 141 16.40 21.22 -7.35
CA PHE A 141 15.50 21.06 -6.20
C PHE A 141 16.22 20.49 -4.98
N MET A 142 17.01 19.43 -5.15
CA MET A 142 17.69 18.77 -4.03
C MET A 142 18.84 19.61 -3.46
N SER A 143 19.44 20.49 -4.27
CA SER A 143 20.53 21.39 -3.84
C SER A 143 20.05 22.65 -3.13
N GLU A 144 18.76 22.96 -3.21
CA GLU A 144 18.16 24.13 -2.57
C GLU A 144 18.35 24.08 -1.05
N LYS A 145 18.78 25.20 -0.44
CA LYS A 145 19.02 25.25 1.00
C LYS A 145 17.69 25.32 1.76
N VAL A 146 17.46 24.35 2.64
CA VAL A 146 16.35 24.38 3.59
C VAL A 146 16.64 25.42 4.67
N GLU A 147 16.05 26.60 4.54
CA GLU A 147 16.06 27.63 5.58
C GLU A 147 14.75 27.60 6.38
N LYS A 148 13.73 28.32 5.92
CA LYS A 148 12.40 28.37 6.54
C LYS A 148 11.36 27.49 5.83
N ASN A 149 11.57 27.27 4.54
CA ASN A 149 10.70 26.48 3.68
C ASN A 149 11.52 25.36 3.04
N ILE A 150 10.84 24.28 2.67
CA ILE A 150 11.37 23.14 1.93
C ILE A 150 10.53 23.02 0.65
N ASN A 151 11.15 22.70 -0.49
CA ASN A 151 10.38 22.44 -1.70
C ASN A 151 9.70 21.07 -1.65
N ALA A 152 8.65 20.88 -2.46
CA ALA A 152 7.83 19.67 -2.44
C ALA A 152 8.65 18.40 -2.69
N VAL A 153 9.55 18.43 -3.68
CA VAL A 153 10.41 17.27 -4.02
C VAL A 153 11.29 16.88 -2.83
N GLN A 154 12.01 17.83 -2.23
CA GLN A 154 12.82 17.58 -1.03
C GLN A 154 11.96 17.05 0.12
N TYR A 155 10.80 17.65 0.37
CA TYR A 155 9.90 17.23 1.43
C TYR A 155 9.44 15.78 1.25
N VAL A 156 8.93 15.44 0.07
CA VAL A 156 8.43 14.10 -0.24
C VAL A 156 9.54 13.06 -0.18
N MET A 157 10.73 13.34 -0.74
CA MET A 157 11.86 12.40 -0.71
C MET A 157 12.37 12.15 0.70
N HIS A 158 12.53 13.19 1.52
CA HIS A 158 12.96 13.02 2.90
C HIS A 158 11.88 12.36 3.77
N CYS A 159 10.61 12.72 3.57
CA CYS A 159 9.48 12.15 4.29
C CYS A 159 9.32 10.66 3.97
N ASN A 160 9.29 10.27 2.70
CA ASN A 160 9.19 8.86 2.28
C ASN A 160 10.33 8.03 2.87
N LYS A 161 11.58 8.50 2.78
CA LYS A 161 12.72 7.79 3.35
C LYS A 161 12.59 7.61 4.86
N PHE A 162 12.21 8.66 5.58
CA PHE A 162 12.03 8.58 7.03
C PHE A 162 10.89 7.63 7.43
N LEU A 163 9.76 7.70 6.72
CA LEU A 163 8.63 6.81 6.93
C LEU A 163 8.99 5.36 6.62
N GLU A 164 9.70 5.08 5.53
CA GLU A 164 10.15 3.73 5.14
C GLU A 164 10.99 3.08 6.25
N GLU A 165 12.00 3.81 6.76
CA GLU A 165 12.85 3.34 7.86
C GLU A 165 12.03 3.04 9.14
N VAL A 166 11.10 3.93 9.50
CA VAL A 166 10.27 3.78 10.71
C VAL A 166 9.23 2.67 10.55
N VAL A 167 8.60 2.55 9.39
CA VAL A 167 7.61 1.52 9.07
C VAL A 167 8.27 0.14 9.07
N GLN A 168 9.41 -0.02 8.40
CA GLN A 168 10.12 -1.29 8.34
C GLN A 168 10.53 -1.75 9.75
N TYR A 169 11.10 -0.85 10.55
CA TYR A 169 11.43 -1.13 11.95
C TYR A 169 10.19 -1.48 12.78
N GLY A 170 9.09 -0.76 12.59
CA GLY A 170 7.83 -0.97 13.31
C GLY A 170 7.23 -2.35 13.03
N ILE A 171 7.20 -2.77 11.77
CA ILE A 171 6.74 -4.12 11.38
C ILE A 171 7.60 -5.18 12.07
N GLU A 172 8.92 -5.13 11.91
CA GLU A 172 9.83 -6.15 12.44
C GLU A 172 9.75 -6.24 13.97
N ALA A 173 9.71 -5.11 14.66
CA ALA A 173 9.66 -5.07 16.12
C ALA A 173 8.33 -5.61 16.66
N LEU A 174 7.19 -5.27 16.02
CA LEU A 174 5.88 -5.77 16.42
C LEU A 174 5.74 -7.27 16.11
N GLU A 175 6.18 -7.72 14.93
CA GLU A 175 6.19 -9.15 14.59
C GLU A 175 7.02 -9.95 15.61
N ALA A 176 8.23 -9.49 15.95
CA ALA A 176 9.06 -10.13 16.95
C ALA A 176 8.37 -10.18 18.33
N CYS A 177 7.72 -9.08 18.74
CA CYS A 177 7.01 -9.00 20.02
C CYS A 177 5.80 -9.95 20.08
N PHE A 178 5.01 -10.06 19.02
CA PHE A 178 3.90 -11.02 18.97
C PHE A 178 4.38 -12.47 18.92
N ASN A 179 5.50 -12.77 18.26
CA ASN A 179 6.09 -14.10 18.31
C ASN A 179 6.57 -14.43 19.73
N ASP A 180 7.25 -13.51 20.41
CA ASP A 180 7.66 -13.67 21.81
C ASP A 180 6.44 -13.86 22.74
N PHE A 181 5.34 -13.12 22.49
CA PHE A 181 4.09 -13.34 23.21
C PHE A 181 3.61 -14.78 23.08
N ILE A 182 3.51 -15.30 21.86
CA ILE A 182 3.08 -16.67 21.58
C ILE A 182 4.02 -17.68 22.23
N HIS A 183 5.33 -17.50 22.13
CA HIS A 183 6.31 -18.41 22.74
C HIS A 183 6.17 -18.47 24.26
N ARG A 184 6.01 -17.34 24.94
CA ARG A 184 5.89 -17.30 26.41
C ARG A 184 4.55 -17.84 26.94
N HIS A 185 3.49 -17.82 26.13
CA HIS A 185 2.13 -18.12 26.59
C HIS A 185 1.54 -19.42 26.02
N SER A 186 2.20 -20.05 25.05
CA SER A 186 1.74 -21.31 24.44
C SER A 186 2.10 -22.56 25.24
N GLY A 187 3.12 -22.50 26.09
CA GLY A 187 3.63 -23.65 26.85
C GLY A 187 4.19 -24.79 25.98
N THR A 188 4.36 -24.58 24.67
CA THR A 188 4.86 -25.57 23.72
C THR A 188 5.85 -24.93 22.75
N GLU A 189 6.84 -25.69 22.28
CA GLU A 189 7.82 -25.19 21.31
C GLU A 189 7.25 -25.08 19.89
N ASN A 190 6.23 -25.88 19.57
CA ASN A 190 5.62 -25.94 18.25
C ASN A 190 4.10 -26.11 18.36
N ILE A 191 3.36 -25.11 17.90
CA ILE A 191 1.90 -25.09 17.96
C ILE A 191 1.34 -25.70 16.68
N GLN A 192 0.70 -26.86 16.80
CA GLN A 192 -0.05 -27.53 15.74
C GLN A 192 -1.46 -27.81 16.24
N ASP A 193 -2.46 -27.77 15.34
CA ASP A 193 -3.86 -28.06 15.66
C ASP A 193 -4.41 -27.26 16.85
N TYR A 194 -4.15 -25.95 16.85
CA TYR A 194 -4.46 -25.07 17.96
C TYR A 194 -5.97 -24.82 18.13
N GLU A 195 -6.48 -25.07 19.33
CA GLU A 195 -7.86 -24.83 19.69
C GLU A 195 -7.99 -23.66 20.68
N VAL A 196 -8.93 -22.76 20.41
CA VAL A 196 -9.19 -21.62 21.28
C VAL A 196 -10.18 -22.03 22.36
N ARG A 197 -9.71 -22.16 23.61
CA ARG A 197 -10.53 -22.59 24.76
C ARG A 197 -10.57 -21.55 25.88
N THR A 198 -9.56 -20.70 25.98
CA THR A 198 -9.39 -19.70 27.04
C THR A 198 -9.16 -18.29 26.48
N GLU A 199 -9.27 -17.28 27.34
CA GLU A 199 -8.93 -15.89 26.98
C GLU A 199 -7.47 -15.77 26.50
N ASN A 200 -6.55 -16.50 27.13
CA ASN A 200 -5.15 -16.53 26.73
C ASN A 200 -5.00 -17.14 25.33
N ASP A 201 -5.80 -18.17 25.01
CA ASP A 201 -5.78 -18.76 23.69
C ASP A 201 -6.29 -17.81 22.60
N TYR A 202 -7.31 -17.03 22.94
CA TYR A 202 -7.81 -15.99 22.05
C TYR A 202 -6.81 -14.86 21.83
N ASN A 203 -6.04 -14.49 22.86
CA ASN A 203 -4.93 -13.55 22.72
C ASN A 203 -3.84 -14.10 21.79
N MET A 204 -3.47 -15.37 21.91
CA MET A 204 -2.50 -16.01 21.00
C MET A 204 -3.01 -16.07 19.56
N PHE A 205 -4.28 -16.44 19.38
CA PHE A 205 -4.94 -16.39 18.07
C PHE A 205 -4.93 -14.98 17.48
N SER A 206 -5.20 -13.96 18.31
CA SER A 206 -5.16 -12.55 17.90
C SER A 206 -3.74 -12.09 17.52
N ALA A 207 -2.71 -12.49 18.28
CA ALA A 207 -1.31 -12.25 17.95
C ALA A 207 -0.94 -12.88 16.61
N LEU A 208 -1.27 -14.16 16.40
CA LEU A 208 -0.94 -14.88 15.16
C LEU A 208 -1.59 -14.24 13.94
N LYS A 209 -2.89 -13.91 14.04
CA LYS A 209 -3.61 -13.21 12.98
C LYS A 209 -2.97 -11.85 12.68
N THR A 210 -2.52 -11.14 13.71
CA THR A 210 -1.84 -9.84 13.56
C THR A 210 -0.48 -9.99 12.88
N ILE A 211 0.32 -11.01 13.24
CA ILE A 211 1.58 -11.32 12.53
C ILE A 211 1.32 -11.57 11.04
N LYS A 212 0.29 -12.36 10.69
CA LYS A 212 -0.05 -12.61 9.28
C LYS A 212 -0.44 -11.33 8.55
N VAL A 213 -1.18 -10.43 9.20
CA VAL A 213 -1.50 -9.13 8.61
C VAL A 213 -0.26 -8.27 8.44
N LEU A 214 0.65 -8.19 9.41
CA LEU A 214 1.90 -7.43 9.29
C LEU A 214 2.77 -7.94 8.12
N GLN A 215 2.91 -9.26 7.99
CA GLN A 215 3.64 -9.91 6.89
C GLN A 215 3.06 -9.54 5.53
N SER A 216 1.72 -9.55 5.40
CA SER A 216 1.05 -9.13 4.17
C SER A 216 1.16 -7.62 3.92
N THR A 217 1.01 -6.80 4.96
CA THR A 217 1.15 -5.34 4.87
C THR A 217 2.53 -4.94 4.39
N LYS A 218 3.60 -5.63 4.83
CA LYS A 218 4.96 -5.41 4.31
C LYS A 218 5.01 -5.54 2.78
N GLN A 219 4.52 -6.66 2.26
CA GLN A 219 4.52 -6.93 0.81
C GLN A 219 3.65 -5.92 0.05
N LEU A 220 2.48 -5.58 0.58
CA LEU A 220 1.58 -4.60 -0.05
C LEU A 220 2.14 -3.18 -0.03
N CYS A 221 2.97 -2.84 0.97
CA CYS A 221 3.65 -1.57 1.04
C CYS A 221 4.73 -1.47 -0.05
N GLU A 222 5.52 -2.53 -0.23
CA GLU A 222 6.51 -2.62 -1.32
C GLU A 222 5.83 -2.53 -2.70
N GLU A 223 4.65 -3.13 -2.84
CA GLU A 223 3.83 -3.05 -4.07
C GLU A 223 3.00 -1.78 -4.19
N GLN A 224 3.08 -0.83 -3.25
CA GLN A 224 2.35 0.43 -3.24
C GLN A 224 0.81 0.27 -3.38
N LEU A 225 0.23 -0.65 -2.60
CA LEU A 225 -1.21 -0.98 -2.63
C LEU A 225 -1.92 -0.53 -1.33
N PRO A 226 -2.12 0.80 -1.12
CA PRO A 226 -2.70 1.34 0.12
C PRO A 226 -4.12 0.84 0.41
N GLU A 227 -4.95 0.66 -0.63
CA GLU A 227 -6.32 0.18 -0.46
C GLU A 227 -6.37 -1.23 0.15
N CYS A 228 -5.45 -2.09 -0.28
CA CYS A 228 -5.29 -3.44 0.25
C CYS A 228 -4.79 -3.41 1.71
N ILE A 229 -3.88 -2.49 2.04
CA ILE A 229 -3.38 -2.31 3.41
C ILE A 229 -4.52 -1.88 4.35
N TYR A 230 -5.34 -0.89 3.95
CA TYR A 230 -6.50 -0.49 4.74
C TYR A 230 -7.52 -1.62 4.92
N ALA A 231 -7.79 -2.38 3.85
CA ALA A 231 -8.71 -3.51 3.89
C ALA A 231 -8.26 -4.60 4.88
N LEU A 232 -6.96 -4.95 4.88
CA LEU A 232 -6.40 -5.91 5.84
C LEU A 232 -6.37 -5.36 7.27
N GLY A 233 -5.99 -4.09 7.43
CA GLY A 233 -5.88 -3.41 8.71
C GLY A 233 -7.18 -3.38 9.52
N ARG A 234 -8.34 -3.42 8.84
CA ARG A 234 -9.64 -3.58 9.49
C ARG A 234 -9.68 -4.80 10.42
N GLY A 235 -9.06 -5.91 10.03
CA GLY A 235 -9.00 -7.13 10.84
C GLY A 235 -8.25 -6.95 12.16
N ILE A 236 -7.21 -6.12 12.19
CA ILE A 236 -6.47 -5.77 13.41
C ILE A 236 -7.32 -4.87 14.30
N PHE A 237 -7.99 -3.87 13.73
CA PHE A 237 -8.89 -3.00 14.49
C PHE A 237 -10.05 -3.78 15.12
N GLU A 238 -10.62 -4.75 14.41
CA GLU A 238 -11.63 -5.66 14.95
C GLU A 238 -11.08 -6.51 16.10
N ASN A 239 -9.88 -7.08 15.97
CA ASN A 239 -9.23 -7.78 17.09
C ASN A 239 -9.05 -6.85 18.31
N TYR A 240 -8.59 -5.61 18.10
CA TYR A 240 -8.46 -4.60 19.14
C TYR A 240 -9.78 -4.36 19.88
N MET A 241 -10.89 -4.19 19.14
CA MET A 241 -12.23 -4.04 19.73
C MET A 241 -12.62 -5.24 20.59
N TYR A 242 -12.35 -6.47 20.14
CA TYR A 242 -12.65 -7.67 20.91
C TYR A 242 -11.82 -7.76 22.19
N ILE A 243 -10.52 -7.47 22.14
CA ILE A 243 -9.67 -7.49 23.35
C ILE A 243 -10.09 -6.41 24.35
N CYS A 244 -10.43 -5.20 23.91
CA CYS A 244 -11.00 -4.17 24.78
C CYS A 244 -12.24 -4.69 25.52
N ALA A 245 -13.13 -5.39 24.81
CA ALA A 245 -14.34 -5.95 25.39
C ALA A 245 -14.05 -7.06 26.40
N ILE A 246 -13.14 -8.00 26.07
CA ILE A 246 -12.71 -9.08 26.97
C ILE A 246 -12.14 -8.52 28.27
N ASN A 247 -11.29 -7.49 28.19
CA ASN A 247 -10.69 -6.88 29.37
C ASN A 247 -11.71 -6.09 30.22
N SER A 248 -12.79 -5.61 29.61
CA SER A 248 -13.81 -4.79 30.30
C SER A 248 -14.96 -5.61 30.89
N GLU A 249 -15.30 -6.75 30.28
CA GLU A 249 -16.43 -7.59 30.67
C GLU A 249 -16.00 -9.07 30.72
N PRO A 250 -15.70 -9.64 31.90
CA PRO A 250 -15.06 -10.96 32.02
C PRO A 250 -15.80 -12.11 31.33
N ASP A 251 -17.13 -12.08 31.31
CA ASP A 251 -17.94 -13.17 30.76
C ASP A 251 -18.10 -13.08 29.23
N ILE A 252 -17.75 -11.94 28.61
CA ILE A 252 -18.00 -11.72 27.18
C ILE A 252 -17.24 -12.71 26.30
N PHE A 253 -16.06 -13.14 26.74
CA PHE A 253 -15.28 -14.15 26.03
C PHE A 253 -16.05 -15.48 25.98
N TYR A 254 -16.37 -16.05 27.13
CA TYR A 254 -17.02 -17.35 27.24
C TYR A 254 -18.45 -17.35 26.69
N GLU A 255 -19.22 -16.29 26.94
CA GLU A 255 -20.63 -16.21 26.52
C GLU A 255 -20.80 -15.91 25.02
N ARG A 256 -19.87 -15.18 24.39
CA ARG A 256 -20.10 -14.61 23.06
C ARG A 256 -18.98 -14.87 22.06
N LEU A 257 -17.71 -14.85 22.45
CA LEU A 257 -16.59 -14.99 21.51
C LEU A 257 -16.12 -16.44 21.33
N LEU A 258 -15.94 -17.18 22.42
CA LEU A 258 -15.57 -18.60 22.40
C LEU A 258 -16.51 -19.43 21.48
N PRO A 259 -17.85 -19.25 21.51
CA PRO A 259 -18.76 -19.97 20.63
C PRO A 259 -18.53 -19.78 19.12
N LYS A 260 -17.78 -18.75 18.70
CA LYS A 260 -17.44 -18.53 17.28
C LYS A 260 -16.21 -19.30 16.82
N VAL A 261 -15.37 -19.74 17.75
CA VAL A 261 -14.03 -20.29 17.47
C VAL A 261 -13.85 -21.71 18.02
N ASP A 262 -14.74 -22.15 18.90
CA ASP A 262 -14.80 -23.51 19.43
C ASP A 262 -15.75 -24.37 18.57
N GLU A 263 -15.18 -25.01 17.54
CA GLU A 263 -15.92 -25.94 16.70
C GLU A 263 -16.29 -27.22 17.46
N GLU A 264 -15.60 -27.61 18.53
CA GLU A 264 -15.89 -28.85 19.26
C GLU A 264 -17.29 -28.77 19.89
N ASN A 265 -17.60 -27.66 20.58
CA ASN A 265 -18.82 -27.50 21.36
C ASN A 265 -19.93 -26.71 20.67
N TYR A 266 -19.62 -25.94 19.62
CA TYR A 266 -20.57 -25.05 18.97
C TYR A 266 -20.68 -25.30 17.46
N SER A 267 -21.83 -24.93 16.90
CA SER A 267 -22.07 -25.01 15.45
C SER A 267 -22.83 -23.79 14.96
N PHE A 268 -22.51 -23.36 13.74
CA PHE A 268 -23.31 -22.36 13.07
C PHE A 268 -24.65 -22.95 12.60
N GLY A 269 -25.71 -22.16 12.75
CA GLY A 269 -27.00 -22.46 12.17
C GLY A 269 -26.93 -22.58 10.66
N LYS A 270 -27.93 -23.21 10.06
CA LYS A 270 -28.07 -23.30 8.60
C LYS A 270 -29.37 -22.64 8.15
N TYR A 271 -29.32 -21.95 7.01
CA TYR A 271 -30.51 -21.51 6.29
C TYR A 271 -31.24 -22.72 5.69
N PRO A 272 -32.51 -22.57 5.27
CA PRO A 272 -33.27 -23.65 4.62
C PRO A 272 -32.59 -24.21 3.36
N ASP A 273 -31.77 -23.42 2.67
CA ASP A 273 -30.98 -23.82 1.50
C ASP A 273 -29.65 -24.53 1.85
N GLY A 274 -29.41 -24.80 3.15
CA GLY A 274 -28.22 -25.48 3.64
C GLY A 274 -27.00 -24.56 3.87
N LYS A 275 -27.06 -23.28 3.49
CA LYS A 275 -25.96 -22.34 3.70
C LYS A 275 -25.76 -22.01 5.17
N ILE A 276 -24.52 -21.79 5.57
CA ILE A 276 -24.16 -21.41 6.94
C ILE A 276 -24.73 -20.02 7.26
N ASN A 277 -25.39 -19.92 8.41
CA ASN A 277 -25.84 -18.68 8.99
C ASN A 277 -24.90 -18.27 10.13
N TYR A 278 -23.89 -17.47 9.80
CA TYR A 278 -22.88 -16.96 10.74
C TYR A 278 -23.45 -16.08 11.87
N LYS A 279 -24.72 -15.67 11.79
CA LYS A 279 -25.40 -14.90 12.87
C LYS A 279 -25.99 -15.79 13.95
N LYS A 280 -26.21 -17.07 13.66
CA LYS A 280 -26.82 -18.01 14.61
C LYS A 280 -25.80 -19.06 15.01
N ILE A 281 -25.54 -19.16 16.29
CA ILE A 281 -24.62 -20.14 16.87
C ILE A 281 -25.41 -20.96 17.89
N TYR A 282 -25.25 -22.27 17.85
CA TYR A 282 -25.93 -23.22 18.72
C TYR A 282 -24.92 -24.04 19.50
N ASN A 283 -25.18 -24.25 20.78
CA ASN A 283 -24.46 -25.24 21.57
C ASN A 283 -24.86 -26.64 21.07
N LYS A 284 -23.89 -27.48 20.70
CA LYS A 284 -24.13 -28.82 20.15
C LYS A 284 -24.75 -29.78 21.17
N HIS A 285 -24.47 -29.59 22.45
CA HIS A 285 -24.92 -30.47 23.53
C HIS A 285 -26.32 -30.11 24.01
N THR A 286 -26.62 -28.82 24.16
CA THR A 286 -27.93 -28.36 24.69
C THR A 286 -28.93 -28.00 23.60
N GLY A 287 -28.47 -27.73 22.37
CA GLY A 287 -29.29 -27.23 21.27
C GLY A 287 -29.72 -25.75 21.42
N GLU A 288 -29.30 -25.09 22.50
CA GLU A 288 -29.68 -23.69 22.76
C GLU A 288 -28.92 -22.73 21.84
N GLN A 289 -29.61 -21.68 21.40
CA GLN A 289 -29.00 -20.60 20.66
C GLN A 289 -28.22 -19.68 21.61
N ILE A 290 -26.97 -19.42 21.27
CA ILE A 290 -26.11 -18.50 22.01
C ILE A 290 -26.50 -17.05 21.71
N LYS A 291 -26.32 -16.16 22.70
CA LYS A 291 -26.51 -14.71 22.54
C LYS A 291 -25.67 -14.20 21.37
N GLU A 292 -26.23 -13.26 20.60
CA GLU A 292 -25.50 -12.66 19.49
C GLU A 292 -24.24 -11.94 19.98
N VAL A 293 -23.17 -12.07 19.19
CA VAL A 293 -21.95 -11.30 19.40
C VAL A 293 -22.24 -9.83 19.12
N PRO A 294 -21.78 -8.90 19.97
CA PRO A 294 -21.99 -7.48 19.72
C PRO A 294 -21.48 -7.11 18.33
N ASN A 295 -22.25 -6.30 17.62
CA ASN A 295 -21.76 -5.73 16.37
C ASN A 295 -20.62 -4.74 16.67
N ASN A 296 -19.82 -4.39 15.66
CA ASN A 296 -18.67 -3.50 15.82
C ASN A 296 -19.02 -2.15 16.45
N ARG A 297 -20.23 -1.62 16.21
CA ARG A 297 -20.69 -0.35 16.80
C ARG A 297 -20.91 -0.49 18.30
N ASP A 298 -21.47 -1.61 18.75
CA ASP A 298 -21.73 -1.89 20.17
C ASP A 298 -20.43 -2.18 20.95
N LEU A 299 -19.41 -2.73 20.28
CA LEU A 299 -18.08 -2.91 20.88
C LEU A 299 -17.40 -1.58 21.25
N GLY A 300 -17.75 -0.49 20.57
CA GLY A 300 -17.17 0.82 20.84
C GLY A 300 -17.46 1.39 22.24
N LYS A 301 -18.40 0.80 23.00
CA LYS A 301 -18.61 1.17 24.41
C LYS A 301 -17.49 0.69 25.35
N TYR A 302 -16.69 -0.29 24.92
CA TYR A 302 -15.58 -0.85 25.69
C TYR A 302 -14.25 -0.15 25.40
N PHE A 303 -14.24 0.90 24.56
CA PHE A 303 -13.01 1.62 24.27
C PHE A 303 -12.44 2.31 25.52
N PRO A 304 -11.12 2.20 25.75
CA PRO A 304 -10.46 2.76 26.93
C PRO A 304 -10.22 4.28 26.84
N SER A 305 -10.40 4.88 25.65
CA SER A 305 -10.31 6.32 25.41
C SER A 305 -11.47 6.81 24.54
N LYS A 306 -11.84 8.10 24.68
CA LYS A 306 -12.76 8.78 23.75
C LYS A 306 -12.16 8.87 22.35
N THR A 307 -10.86 9.07 22.29
CA THR A 307 -10.06 9.15 21.06
C THR A 307 -10.13 7.86 20.25
N ASP A 308 -10.24 6.70 20.91
CA ASP A 308 -10.42 5.40 20.24
C ASP A 308 -11.79 5.30 19.53
N LYS A 309 -12.82 5.95 20.08
CA LYS A 309 -14.16 6.01 19.46
C LYS A 309 -14.17 6.91 18.23
N GLU A 310 -13.48 8.04 18.29
CA GLU A 310 -13.29 8.92 17.13
C GLU A 310 -12.46 8.21 16.05
N LEU A 311 -11.43 7.47 16.47
CA LEU A 311 -10.59 6.70 15.57
C LEU A 311 -11.41 5.62 14.86
N TYR A 312 -12.28 4.91 15.58
CA TYR A 312 -13.24 4.00 14.95
C TYR A 312 -14.05 4.72 13.86
N HIS A 313 -14.61 5.89 14.11
CA HIS A 313 -15.42 6.58 13.11
C HIS A 313 -14.62 6.99 11.86
N ILE A 314 -13.41 7.51 12.03
CA ILE A 314 -12.58 7.98 10.92
C ILE A 314 -11.93 6.81 10.18
N PHE A 315 -11.20 5.94 10.88
CA PHE A 315 -10.51 4.80 10.29
C PHE A 315 -11.49 3.80 9.68
N TYR A 316 -12.53 3.40 10.42
CA TYR A 316 -13.46 2.37 9.95
C TYR A 316 -14.25 2.86 8.73
N ARG A 317 -14.58 4.15 8.63
CA ARG A 317 -15.18 4.73 7.42
C ARG A 317 -14.23 4.54 6.25
N THR A 318 -13.00 5.03 6.35
CA THR A 318 -12.00 4.94 5.28
C THR A 318 -11.68 3.49 4.89
N ALA A 319 -11.44 2.60 5.85
CA ALA A 319 -11.15 1.20 5.58
C ALA A 319 -12.35 0.46 4.97
N CYS A 320 -13.59 0.80 5.35
CA CYS A 320 -14.78 0.18 4.76
C CYS A 320 -15.03 0.58 3.31
N GLN A 321 -14.58 1.75 2.89
CA GLN A 321 -14.69 2.20 1.49
C GLN A 321 -13.94 1.23 0.55
N TYR A 322 -12.86 0.61 1.01
CA TYR A 322 -12.09 -0.37 0.23
C TYR A 322 -12.64 -1.80 0.30
N VAL A 323 -13.72 -2.03 1.05
CA VAL A 323 -14.41 -3.33 1.16
C VAL A 323 -15.83 -3.28 0.56
N HIS A 324 -16.45 -2.11 0.57
CA HIS A 324 -17.80 -1.89 0.07
C HIS A 324 -17.78 -0.85 -1.05
N VAL A 325 -18.48 -1.13 -2.15
CA VAL A 325 -18.52 -0.22 -3.30
C VAL A 325 -19.28 1.04 -2.90
N ASP A 326 -18.61 2.19 -3.03
CA ASP A 326 -19.20 3.52 -2.91
C ASP A 326 -18.54 4.50 -3.89
N ILE A 327 -19.12 5.69 -4.03
CA ILE A 327 -18.66 6.67 -5.03
C ILE A 327 -17.26 7.21 -4.73
N LEU A 328 -16.87 7.30 -3.45
CA LEU A 328 -15.56 7.79 -3.04
C LEU A 328 -14.51 6.70 -3.26
N SER A 329 -14.82 5.44 -2.94
CA SER A 329 -13.94 4.32 -3.24
C SER A 329 -13.74 4.13 -4.73
N ALA A 330 -14.78 4.24 -5.55
CA ALA A 330 -14.63 4.17 -7.01
C ALA A 330 -13.63 5.22 -7.54
N LYS A 331 -13.64 6.44 -7.01
CA LYS A 331 -12.71 7.50 -7.43
C LYS A 331 -11.25 7.18 -7.03
N SER A 332 -11.01 6.63 -5.84
CA SER A 332 -9.65 6.34 -5.37
C SER A 332 -8.97 5.24 -6.18
N TYR A 333 -9.71 4.26 -6.70
CA TYR A 333 -9.15 3.20 -7.56
C TYR A 333 -8.60 3.71 -8.91
N PHE A 334 -8.95 4.93 -9.33
CA PHE A 334 -8.43 5.56 -10.56
C PHE A 334 -7.58 6.80 -10.30
N ALA A 335 -7.39 7.20 -9.04
CA ALA A 335 -6.57 8.36 -8.69
C ALA A 335 -5.08 8.06 -8.92
N VAL A 336 -4.39 9.02 -9.54
CA VAL A 336 -2.93 9.01 -9.72
C VAL A 336 -2.31 9.80 -8.57
N VAL A 337 -1.28 9.25 -7.96
CA VAL A 337 -0.53 9.86 -6.85
C VAL A 337 0.77 10.45 -7.39
N GLU A 338 0.99 11.75 -7.34
CA GLU A 338 2.21 12.34 -7.91
C GLU A 338 3.45 11.98 -7.05
N PRO A 339 4.37 11.11 -7.50
CA PRO A 339 5.43 10.53 -6.65
C PRO A 339 6.47 11.53 -6.13
N TYR A 340 6.50 12.75 -6.66
CA TYR A 340 7.40 13.82 -6.23
C TYR A 340 6.68 15.02 -5.60
N ASP A 341 5.37 14.92 -5.39
CA ASP A 341 4.53 15.95 -4.76
C ASP A 341 3.72 15.39 -3.58
N GLU A 342 3.38 14.10 -3.62
CA GLU A 342 2.63 13.38 -2.58
C GLU A 342 3.50 12.32 -1.89
N VAL A 343 3.42 12.27 -0.56
CA VAL A 343 4.02 11.21 0.26
C VAL A 343 3.34 9.87 -0.04
N ASP A 344 4.11 8.78 -0.10
CA ASP A 344 3.62 7.44 -0.50
C ASP A 344 2.43 7.01 0.37
N PRO A 345 1.21 6.88 -0.20
CA PRO A 345 0.03 6.52 0.56
C PRO A 345 0.11 5.12 1.18
N ALA A 346 0.92 4.20 0.62
CA ALA A 346 1.13 2.88 1.17
C ALA A 346 1.95 2.93 2.47
N LEU A 347 2.95 3.82 2.55
CA LEU A 347 3.68 4.10 3.80
C LEU A 347 2.76 4.70 4.86
N ILE A 348 1.92 5.66 4.48
CA ILE A 348 0.95 6.30 5.39
C ILE A 348 -0.06 5.26 5.91
N ALA A 349 -0.65 4.47 5.01
CA ALA A 349 -1.59 3.41 5.37
C ALA A 349 -0.95 2.41 6.34
N THR A 350 0.29 1.99 6.05
CA THR A 350 1.04 1.09 6.91
C THR A 350 1.29 1.69 8.29
N LEU A 351 1.74 2.95 8.36
CA LEU A 351 1.95 3.65 9.63
C LEU A 351 0.68 3.70 10.49
N ILE A 352 -0.48 3.97 9.88
CA ILE A 352 -1.78 3.93 10.57
C ILE A 352 -2.06 2.54 11.14
N ILE A 353 -1.82 1.48 10.35
CA ILE A 353 -2.01 0.09 10.81
C ILE A 353 -1.05 -0.26 11.95
N LEU A 354 0.19 0.23 11.92
CA LEU A 354 1.14 0.03 13.00
C LEU A 354 0.69 0.70 14.31
N VAL A 355 0.08 1.90 14.26
CA VAL A 355 -0.53 2.50 15.47
C VAL A 355 -1.66 1.63 16.01
N ILE A 356 -2.58 1.16 15.15
CA ILE A 356 -3.67 0.27 15.56
C ILE A 356 -3.13 -1.03 16.17
N THR A 357 -2.03 -1.53 15.62
CA THR A 357 -1.34 -2.73 16.12
C THR A 357 -0.75 -2.52 17.51
N ILE A 358 -0.18 -1.34 17.78
CA ILE A 358 0.28 -0.98 19.13
C ILE A 358 -0.91 -0.83 20.09
N LEU A 359 -2.04 -0.28 19.65
CA LEU A 359 -3.25 -0.21 20.47
C LEU A 359 -3.75 -1.61 20.85
N LEU A 360 -3.74 -2.56 19.91
CA LEU A 360 -4.01 -3.97 20.16
C LEU A 360 -3.03 -4.55 21.19
N LEU A 361 -1.73 -4.40 20.97
CA LEU A 361 -0.69 -4.93 21.87
C LEU A 361 -0.84 -4.38 23.30
N ARG A 362 -1.09 -3.08 23.44
CA ARG A 362 -1.39 -2.44 24.73
C ARG A 362 -2.59 -3.08 25.42
N GLN A 363 -3.66 -3.38 24.70
CA GLN A 363 -4.82 -4.05 25.31
C GLN A 363 -4.54 -5.52 25.63
N MET A 364 -3.80 -6.22 24.79
CA MET A 364 -3.41 -7.60 25.07
C MET A 364 -2.63 -7.70 26.38
N VAL A 365 -1.66 -6.80 26.62
CA VAL A 365 -0.83 -6.85 27.84
C VAL A 365 -1.57 -6.41 29.12
N GLU A 366 -2.75 -5.82 28.99
CA GLU A 366 -3.64 -5.56 30.13
C GLU A 366 -4.48 -6.78 30.52
N ASN A 367 -4.52 -7.84 29.70
CA ASN A 367 -5.24 -9.05 30.07
C ASN A 367 -4.61 -9.71 31.31
N LYS A 368 -5.47 -10.13 32.25
CA LYS A 368 -5.08 -10.69 33.55
C LYS A 368 -4.18 -11.92 33.48
N ASN A 369 -4.19 -12.64 32.36
CA ASN A 369 -3.44 -13.88 32.19
C ASN A 369 -2.03 -13.66 31.58
N VAL A 370 -1.68 -12.42 31.23
CA VAL A 370 -0.39 -12.12 30.61
C VAL A 370 0.72 -12.07 31.66
N GLN A 371 1.86 -12.69 31.32
CA GLN A 371 3.04 -12.71 32.17
C GLN A 371 3.54 -11.30 32.49
N VAL A 372 3.79 -11.02 33.78
CA VAL A 372 4.23 -9.71 34.28
C VAL A 372 5.49 -9.18 33.57
N GLN A 373 6.47 -10.04 33.29
CA GLN A 373 7.69 -9.61 32.60
C GLN A 373 7.41 -9.24 31.14
N PHE A 374 6.64 -10.05 30.42
CA PHE A 374 6.24 -9.73 29.04
C PHE A 374 5.48 -8.41 28.98
N LYS A 375 4.58 -8.16 29.95
CA LYS A 375 3.88 -6.87 30.06
C LYS A 375 4.86 -5.69 30.08
N LYS A 376 5.92 -5.75 30.90
CA LYS A 376 6.93 -4.69 30.96
C LYS A 376 7.67 -4.52 29.63
N ASP A 377 8.11 -5.63 29.04
CA ASP A 377 8.87 -5.64 27.78
C ASP A 377 8.03 -5.04 26.63
N ALA A 378 6.76 -5.46 26.52
CA ALA A 378 5.84 -4.99 25.49
C ALA A 378 5.42 -3.54 25.69
N ILE A 379 5.24 -3.08 26.93
CA ILE A 379 4.96 -1.67 27.25
C ILE A 379 6.11 -0.77 26.81
N TYR A 380 7.35 -1.15 27.14
CA TYR A 380 8.54 -0.43 26.72
C TYR A 380 8.61 -0.32 25.19
N LEU A 381 8.32 -1.41 24.47
CA LEU A 381 8.27 -1.38 23.01
C LEU A 381 7.17 -0.44 22.49
N CYS A 382 5.96 -0.52 23.06
CA CYS A 382 4.84 0.34 22.68
C CYS A 382 5.21 1.83 22.82
N GLU A 383 5.87 2.23 23.91
CA GLU A 383 6.29 3.62 24.15
C GLU A 383 7.33 4.06 23.12
N LYS A 384 8.37 3.25 22.92
CA LYS A 384 9.43 3.52 21.93
C LYS A 384 8.89 3.68 20.52
N LEU A 385 7.96 2.82 20.10
CA LEU A 385 7.34 2.92 18.78
C LEU A 385 6.34 4.08 18.71
N SER A 386 5.63 4.37 19.80
CA SER A 386 4.68 5.50 19.83
C SER A 386 5.36 6.83 19.59
N GLU A 387 6.56 7.04 20.14
CA GLU A 387 7.37 8.24 19.87
C GLU A 387 7.75 8.33 18.39
N LYS A 388 8.27 7.24 17.81
CA LYS A 388 8.67 7.20 16.40
C LYS A 388 7.49 7.47 15.46
N PHE A 389 6.35 6.82 15.71
CA PHE A 389 5.17 6.98 14.87
C PHE A 389 4.57 8.38 15.01
N ARG A 390 4.58 8.95 16.21
CA ARG A 390 4.15 10.33 16.44
C ARG A 390 4.99 11.29 15.61
N ASP A 391 6.31 11.13 15.61
CA ASP A 391 7.21 12.02 14.86
C ASP A 391 6.95 11.92 13.34
N CYS A 392 6.60 10.74 12.81
CA CYS A 392 6.14 10.59 11.43
C CYS A 392 4.83 11.37 11.16
N PHE A 393 3.82 11.28 12.04
CA PHE A 393 2.57 12.02 11.84
C PHE A 393 2.75 13.54 11.98
N LEU A 394 3.63 14.00 12.87
CA LEU A 394 3.98 15.41 12.97
C LEU A 394 4.64 15.90 11.67
N LEU A 395 5.49 15.08 11.05
CA LEU A 395 6.07 15.38 9.75
C LEU A 395 4.99 15.47 8.65
N LEU A 396 4.06 14.50 8.61
CA LEU A 396 2.94 14.48 7.66
C LEU A 396 2.01 15.70 7.81
N GLN A 397 1.82 16.21 9.03
CA GLN A 397 1.00 17.40 9.28
C GLN A 397 1.61 18.71 8.75
N CYS A 398 2.91 18.71 8.41
CA CYS A 398 3.54 19.87 7.78
C CYS A 398 3.01 20.10 6.36
N ASP A 399 2.50 19.07 5.69
CA ASP A 399 1.84 19.17 4.39
C ASP A 399 0.38 19.60 4.57
N LYS A 400 0.11 20.88 4.27
CA LYS A 400 -1.23 21.46 4.35
C LYS A 400 -2.08 21.15 3.13
N GLU A 401 -1.46 20.82 2.00
CA GLU A 401 -2.17 20.54 0.76
C GLU A 401 -2.78 19.13 0.79
N HIS A 402 -2.07 18.18 1.40
CA HIS A 402 -2.51 16.79 1.55
C HIS A 402 -2.89 16.41 3.00
N SER A 403 -3.45 17.35 3.75
CA SER A 403 -3.83 17.14 5.15
C SER A 403 -4.92 16.07 5.32
N ASN A 404 -4.85 15.32 6.43
CA ASN A 404 -5.84 14.30 6.79
C ASN A 404 -6.18 14.36 8.27
N ASP A 405 -7.46 14.44 8.60
CA ASP A 405 -7.99 14.52 9.97
C ASP A 405 -7.48 13.37 10.86
N ILE A 406 -7.14 12.21 10.28
CA ILE A 406 -6.65 11.06 11.06
C ILE A 406 -5.27 11.33 11.68
N TYR A 407 -4.45 12.21 11.12
CA TYR A 407 -3.08 12.44 11.62
C TYR A 407 -3.09 13.10 13.00
N GLU A 408 -3.88 14.16 13.19
CA GLU A 408 -4.02 14.84 14.47
C GLU A 408 -4.60 13.94 15.55
N LEU A 409 -5.59 13.13 15.16
CA LEU A 409 -6.19 12.15 16.05
C LEU A 409 -5.17 11.10 16.51
N LEU A 410 -4.35 10.57 15.61
CA LEU A 410 -3.33 9.59 15.94
C LEU A 410 -2.21 10.18 16.79
N VAL A 411 -1.75 11.41 16.52
CA VAL A 411 -0.80 12.13 17.37
C VAL A 411 -1.35 12.27 18.79
N THR A 412 -2.60 12.72 18.91
CA THR A 412 -3.29 12.85 20.19
C THR A 412 -3.33 11.50 20.92
N ARG A 413 -3.70 10.44 20.19
CA ARG A 413 -3.82 9.11 20.79
C ARG A 413 -2.49 8.54 21.26
N LEU A 414 -1.43 8.71 20.49
CA LEU A 414 -0.07 8.27 20.83
C LEU A 414 0.46 9.02 22.07
N ASN A 415 0.14 10.31 22.21
CA ASN A 415 0.49 11.07 23.41
C ASN A 415 -0.26 10.56 24.66
N GLU A 416 -1.56 10.27 24.56
CA GLU A 416 -2.34 9.68 25.66
C GLU A 416 -1.75 8.33 26.13
N MET A 417 -1.14 7.57 25.23
CA MET A 417 -0.50 6.30 25.57
C MET A 417 0.77 6.46 26.39
N ASN A 418 1.53 7.54 26.17
CA ASN A 418 2.78 7.81 26.88
C ASN A 418 2.55 8.50 28.23
N MET A 419 1.40 9.16 28.43
CA MET A 419 1.07 9.87 29.68
C MET A 419 0.50 8.96 30.80
N LYS A 420 0.16 7.70 30.52
CA LYS A 420 -0.49 6.78 31.48
C LYS A 420 0.49 5.93 32.30
N CYS A 421 1.77 6.29 32.37
CA CYS A 421 2.79 5.62 33.20
C CYS A 421 3.06 6.35 34.50
#